data_AF-A0A4Q8U2I0-F1
#
_entry.id   AF-A0A4Q8U2I0-F1
#
_cell.length_a   1.000
_cell.length_b   1.000
_cell.length_c   1.000
_cell.angle_alpha   90.00
_cell.angle_beta   90.00
_cell.angle_gamma   90.00
#
_symmetry.space_group_name_H-M   'P 1'
#
loop_
_entity.id
_entity.type
_entity.pdbx_description
1 polymer ?
#
loop_
_entity_poly.entity_id
_entity_poly.type
_entity_poly.pdbx_seq_one_letter_code
_entity_poly.pdbx_strand_id
1 'polypeptide(L)'
;MPFREPVQHAYSLYKQHQNFIELHKSNAFARSYMKAIGHYDFGIDFKPINFNLWHDSASSNPNELIFWLEYWHQTYQFVLKHFAQSCIFVDYDYLCQNPQNSIEVLSAALQIQPSNIESQVSGIRSATKHNLNTTMLSESLVLSCSNIHEQLQTISVNNSQR
;
A
#
# COMPACT_ATOMS: atom_id res chain seq x y z
N MET A 1 8.40 3.25 5.23
CA MET A 1 7.30 2.50 4.61
C MET A 1 6.14 3.45 4.35
N PRO A 2 5.87 3.77 3.08
CA PRO A 2 4.72 4.59 2.73
C PRO A 2 3.42 3.82 2.94
N PHE A 3 2.37 4.52 3.36
CA PHE A 3 0.99 4.01 3.37
C PHE A 3 0.06 5.07 2.78
N ARG A 4 -1.17 4.66 2.44
CA ARG A 4 -2.19 5.46 1.76
C ARG A 4 -3.56 5.15 2.34
N GLU A 5 -4.54 5.99 2.02
CA GLU A 5 -5.95 5.72 2.34
C GLU A 5 -6.33 4.27 1.94
N PRO A 6 -6.88 3.47 2.87
CA PRO A 6 -7.00 2.02 2.68
C PRO A 6 -7.80 1.60 1.44
N VAL A 7 -8.96 2.21 1.20
CA VAL A 7 -9.87 1.77 0.14
C VAL A 7 -9.32 2.12 -1.24
N GLN A 8 -8.75 3.32 -1.39
CA GLN A 8 -8.07 3.76 -2.61
C GLN A 8 -6.81 2.93 -2.88
N HIS A 9 -6.07 2.55 -1.82
CA HIS A 9 -4.91 1.71 -1.97
C HIS A 9 -5.29 0.29 -2.40
N ALA A 10 -6.24 -0.34 -1.71
CA ALA A 10 -6.77 -1.65 -2.07
C ALA A 10 -7.28 -1.67 -3.52
N TYR A 11 -7.98 -0.61 -3.96
CA TYR A 11 -8.44 -0.51 -5.34
C TYR A 11 -7.29 -0.38 -6.35
N SER A 12 -6.25 0.39 -6.02
CA SER A 12 -5.06 0.50 -6.87
C SER A 12 -4.40 -0.87 -7.06
N LEU A 13 -4.27 -1.65 -5.98
CA LEU A 13 -3.72 -3.00 -6.00
C LEU A 13 -4.59 -3.96 -6.81
N TYR A 14 -5.91 -3.93 -6.61
CA TYR A 14 -6.87 -4.71 -7.39
C TYR A 14 -6.75 -4.42 -8.89
N LYS A 15 -6.70 -3.14 -9.28
CA LYS A 15 -6.53 -2.75 -10.68
C LYS A 15 -5.20 -3.21 -11.26
N GLN A 16 -4.12 -3.11 -10.48
CA GLN A 16 -2.81 -3.61 -10.89
C GLN A 16 -2.83 -5.13 -11.11
N HIS A 17 -3.48 -5.89 -10.21
CA HIS A 17 -3.69 -7.32 -10.38
C HIS A 17 -4.40 -7.66 -11.69
N GLN A 18 -5.51 -6.99 -11.98
CA GLN A 18 -6.26 -7.20 -13.23
C GLN A 18 -5.40 -6.88 -14.47
N ASN A 19 -4.61 -5.80 -14.44
CA ASN A 19 -3.72 -5.46 -15.54
C ASN A 19 -2.64 -6.54 -15.76
N PHE A 20 -2.08 -7.10 -14.69
CA PHE A 20 -1.11 -8.20 -14.80
C PHE A 20 -1.75 -9.51 -15.27
N ILE A 21 -3.01 -9.79 -14.93
CA ILE A 21 -3.74 -10.92 -15.51
C ILE A 21 -3.79 -10.78 -17.03
N GLU A 22 -4.19 -9.62 -17.55
CA GLU A 22 -4.29 -9.39 -19.00
C GLU A 22 -2.93 -9.42 -19.69
N LEU A 23 -1.88 -8.87 -19.05
CA LEU A 23 -0.50 -9.00 -19.54
C LEU A 23 -0.07 -10.47 -19.60
N HIS A 24 -0.31 -11.25 -18.56
CA HIS A 24 0.11 -12.65 -18.51
C HIS A 24 -0.67 -13.54 -19.50
N LYS A 25 -1.93 -13.20 -19.81
CA LYS A 25 -2.73 -13.86 -20.85
C LYS A 25 -2.22 -13.54 -22.26
N SER A 26 -1.86 -12.28 -22.51
CA SER A 26 -1.43 -11.82 -23.84
C SER A 26 0.05 -12.06 -24.13
N ASN A 27 0.88 -12.26 -23.09
CA ASN A 27 2.33 -12.42 -23.23
C ASN A 27 2.88 -13.52 -22.30
N ALA A 28 3.02 -14.73 -22.85
CA ALA A 28 3.56 -15.89 -22.13
C ALA A 28 5.04 -15.71 -21.70
N PHE A 29 5.83 -14.94 -22.45
CA PHE A 29 7.21 -14.61 -22.06
C PHE A 29 7.22 -13.73 -20.82
N ALA A 30 6.40 -12.66 -20.79
CA ALA A 30 6.30 -11.77 -19.63
C ALA A 30 5.93 -12.53 -18.35
N ARG A 31 4.92 -13.41 -18.44
CA ARG A 31 4.53 -14.29 -17.31
C ARG A 31 5.69 -15.16 -16.84
N SER A 32 6.35 -15.87 -17.77
CA SER A 32 7.44 -16.80 -17.44
C SER A 32 8.65 -16.08 -16.86
N TYR A 33 9.00 -14.91 -17.41
CA TYR A 33 10.09 -14.07 -16.94
C TYR A 33 9.83 -13.55 -15.53
N MET A 34 8.65 -12.95 -15.28
CA MET A 34 8.28 -12.43 -13.96
C MET A 34 8.31 -13.53 -12.89
N LYS A 35 7.78 -14.71 -13.21
CA LYS A 35 7.86 -15.89 -12.34
C LYS A 35 9.31 -16.29 -12.03
N ALA A 36 10.19 -16.27 -13.04
CA ALA A 36 11.59 -16.66 -12.89
C ALA A 36 12.39 -15.72 -11.96
N ILE A 37 12.06 -14.42 -11.97
CA ILE A 37 12.69 -13.42 -11.08
C ILE A 37 11.94 -13.20 -9.76
N GLY A 38 10.91 -14.03 -9.48
CA GLY A 38 10.23 -14.04 -8.19
C GLY A 38 9.10 -13.02 -8.01
N HIS A 39 8.63 -12.38 -9.09
CA HIS A 39 7.47 -11.49 -9.04
C HIS A 39 6.16 -12.28 -8.98
N TYR A 40 5.73 -12.55 -7.76
CA TYR A 40 4.44 -13.18 -7.44
C TYR A 40 3.44 -12.18 -6.84
N ASP A 41 3.72 -10.88 -6.98
CA ASP A 41 2.94 -9.80 -6.35
C ASP A 41 1.57 -9.57 -7.01
N PHE A 42 1.41 -9.94 -8.29
CA PHE A 42 0.20 -9.72 -9.08
C PHE A 42 0.02 -10.74 -10.21
N GLY A 43 -1.15 -10.73 -10.85
CA GLY A 43 -1.44 -11.51 -12.04
C GLY A 43 -1.73 -12.98 -11.77
N ILE A 44 -1.66 -13.80 -12.82
CA ILE A 44 -2.03 -15.22 -12.80
C ILE A 44 -1.24 -16.03 -11.75
N ASP A 45 0.03 -15.70 -11.54
CA ASP A 45 0.90 -16.44 -10.61
C ASP A 45 0.92 -15.81 -9.20
N PHE A 46 -0.03 -14.92 -8.88
CA PHE A 46 -0.10 -14.23 -7.59
C PHE A 46 0.01 -15.17 -6.38
N LYS A 47 0.81 -14.77 -5.38
CA LYS A 47 0.94 -15.44 -4.09
C LYS A 47 0.89 -14.40 -2.96
N PRO A 48 -0.22 -14.28 -2.22
CA PRO A 48 -0.31 -13.35 -1.11
C PRO A 48 0.61 -13.80 0.04
N ILE A 49 1.09 -12.84 0.82
CA ILE A 49 1.75 -13.13 2.09
C ILE A 49 0.66 -13.50 3.10
N ASN A 50 0.82 -14.68 3.72
CA ASN A 50 -0.15 -15.21 4.65
C ASN A 50 0.11 -14.74 6.10
N PHE A 51 -0.01 -13.43 6.33
CA PHE A 51 0.13 -12.85 7.67
C PHE A 51 -0.87 -13.49 8.65
N ASN A 52 -0.38 -14.05 9.76
CA ASN A 52 -1.22 -14.69 10.78
C ASN A 52 -2.19 -15.76 10.23
N LEU A 53 -1.83 -16.44 9.13
CA LEU A 53 -2.68 -17.46 8.49
C LEU A 53 -4.05 -16.94 8.00
N TRP A 54 -4.20 -15.62 7.78
CA TRP A 54 -5.48 -15.01 7.40
C TRP A 54 -6.09 -15.62 6.14
N HIS A 55 -5.25 -15.99 5.17
CA HIS A 55 -5.69 -16.50 3.87
C HIS A 55 -6.31 -17.89 3.97
N ASP A 56 -5.89 -18.70 4.94
CA ASP A 56 -6.39 -20.07 5.11
C ASP A 56 -7.90 -20.10 5.39
N SER A 57 -8.44 -19.00 5.91
CA SER A 57 -9.85 -18.78 6.22
C SER A 57 -10.54 -17.73 5.34
N ALA A 58 -9.82 -17.11 4.40
CA ALA A 58 -10.38 -16.05 3.56
C ALA A 58 -11.42 -16.62 2.59
N SER A 59 -12.61 -16.01 2.55
CA SER A 59 -13.68 -16.37 1.61
C SER A 59 -13.61 -15.58 0.30
N SER A 60 -12.86 -14.48 0.29
CA SER A 60 -12.65 -13.64 -0.88
C SER A 60 -11.53 -14.17 -1.78
N ASN A 61 -11.53 -13.74 -3.05
CA ASN A 61 -10.47 -14.11 -4.00
C ASN A 61 -9.78 -12.87 -4.61
N PRO A 62 -8.56 -13.01 -5.17
CA PRO A 62 -7.79 -11.88 -5.69
C PRO A 62 -8.44 -11.08 -6.83
N ASN A 63 -9.52 -11.59 -7.45
CA ASN A 63 -10.31 -10.86 -8.44
C ASN A 63 -11.42 -10.00 -7.82
N GLU A 64 -11.47 -9.86 -6.50
CA GLU A 64 -12.46 -9.07 -5.79
C GLU A 64 -11.76 -7.95 -5.01
N LEU A 65 -12.36 -6.75 -5.00
CA LEU A 65 -11.80 -5.62 -4.25
C LEU A 65 -11.71 -5.90 -2.75
N ILE A 66 -12.68 -6.63 -2.19
CA ILE A 66 -12.72 -6.97 -0.77
C ILE A 66 -11.48 -7.76 -0.33
N PHE A 67 -10.97 -8.67 -1.17
CA PHE A 67 -9.71 -9.39 -0.91
C PHE A 67 -8.54 -8.44 -0.68
N TRP A 68 -8.42 -7.40 -1.49
CA TRP A 68 -7.32 -6.44 -1.39
C TRP A 68 -7.43 -5.54 -0.16
N LEU A 69 -8.64 -5.26 0.30
CA LEU A 69 -8.87 -4.53 1.55
C LEU A 69 -8.57 -5.41 2.77
N GLU A 70 -8.97 -6.69 2.74
CA GLU A 70 -8.58 -7.67 3.76
C GLU A 70 -7.06 -7.83 3.80
N TYR A 71 -6.40 -7.93 2.64
CA TYR A 71 -4.96 -8.06 2.57
C TYR A 71 -4.25 -6.80 3.09
N TRP A 72 -4.77 -5.61 2.79
CA TRP A 72 -4.28 -4.35 3.35
C TRP A 72 -4.39 -4.35 4.88
N HIS A 73 -5.56 -4.72 5.41
CA HIS A 73 -5.82 -4.81 6.85
C HIS A 73 -4.81 -5.73 7.54
N GLN A 74 -4.64 -6.95 7.03
CA GLN A 74 -3.75 -7.95 7.61
C GLN A 74 -2.28 -7.51 7.54
N THR A 75 -1.87 -6.90 6.42
CA THR A 75 -0.52 -6.37 6.25
C THR A 75 -0.21 -5.30 7.29
N TYR A 76 -1.03 -4.25 7.37
CA TYR A 76 -0.73 -3.13 8.26
C TYR A 76 -0.99 -3.46 9.74
N GLN A 77 -1.93 -4.34 10.05
CA GLN A 77 -2.07 -4.87 11.41
C GLN A 77 -0.80 -5.62 11.85
N PHE A 78 -0.27 -6.49 10.98
CA PHE A 78 0.98 -7.22 11.25
C PHE A 78 2.15 -6.24 11.40
N VAL A 79 2.28 -5.27 10.50
CA VAL A 79 3.38 -4.31 10.53
C VAL A 79 3.33 -3.42 11.78
N LEU A 80 2.16 -2.91 12.16
CA LEU A 80 2.01 -2.15 13.41
C LEU A 80 2.41 -2.98 14.63
N LYS A 81 1.96 -4.24 14.68
CA LYS A 81 2.24 -5.13 15.82
C LYS A 81 3.74 -5.44 15.97
N HIS A 82 4.45 -5.63 14.87
CA HIS A 82 5.81 -6.19 14.91
C HIS A 82 6.91 -5.19 14.58
N PHE A 83 6.61 -4.11 13.87
CA PHE A 83 7.63 -3.21 13.33
C PHE A 83 7.34 -1.73 13.57
N ALA A 84 6.33 -1.36 14.38
CA ALA A 84 6.01 0.03 14.68
C ALA A 84 7.22 0.85 15.18
N GLN A 85 8.15 0.22 15.92
CA GLN A 85 9.34 0.88 16.47
C GLN A 85 10.57 0.83 15.56
N SER A 86 10.56 -0.01 14.52
CA SER A 86 11.73 -0.26 13.66
C SER A 86 11.50 0.20 12.22
N CYS A 87 10.32 0.72 11.90
CA CYS A 87 9.97 1.28 10.60
C CYS A 87 9.68 2.77 10.71
N ILE A 88 10.20 3.55 9.77
CA ILE A 88 9.78 4.95 9.56
C ILE A 88 8.55 4.93 8.67
N PHE A 89 7.38 5.30 9.19
CA PHE A 89 6.14 5.36 8.42
C PHE A 89 5.99 6.73 7.75
N VAL A 90 5.45 6.74 6.53
CA VAL A 90 5.23 7.95 5.76
C VAL A 90 3.80 7.94 5.22
N ASP A 91 3.00 8.91 5.62
CA ASP A 91 1.70 9.14 5.02
C ASP A 91 1.92 9.69 3.61
N TYR A 92 1.65 8.86 2.60
CA TYR A 92 1.89 9.23 1.20
C TYR A 92 0.92 10.30 0.72
N ASP A 93 -0.31 10.30 1.21
CA ASP A 93 -1.32 11.28 0.83
C ASP A 93 -0.97 12.66 1.42
N TYR A 94 -0.42 12.70 2.63
CA TYR A 94 0.19 13.91 3.21
C TYR A 94 1.44 14.34 2.46
N LEU A 95 2.34 13.39 2.11
CA LEU A 95 3.55 13.67 1.35
C LEU A 95 3.25 14.32 0.00
N CYS A 96 2.20 13.89 -0.69
CA CYS A 96 1.80 14.52 -1.95
C CYS A 96 1.25 15.95 -1.78
N GLN A 97 0.63 16.25 -0.64
CA GLN A 97 0.07 17.57 -0.34
C GLN A 97 1.13 18.54 0.20
N ASN A 98 2.11 18.03 0.96
CA ASN A 98 3.14 18.79 1.64
C ASN A 98 4.53 18.20 1.35
N PRO A 99 4.97 18.16 0.08
CA PRO A 99 6.15 17.40 -0.32
C PRO A 99 7.44 17.97 0.26
N GLN A 100 7.59 19.30 0.34
CA GLN A 100 8.77 19.94 0.93
C GLN A 100 8.95 19.56 2.40
N ASN A 101 7.91 19.79 3.23
CA ASN A 101 7.91 19.45 4.65
C ASN A 101 8.15 17.95 4.87
N SER A 102 7.45 17.11 4.11
CA SER A 102 7.60 15.65 4.25
C SER A 102 9.01 15.18 3.91
N ILE A 103 9.65 15.76 2.90
CA ILE A 103 11.02 15.44 2.51
C ILE A 103 12.02 15.94 3.56
N GLU A 104 11.84 17.13 4.12
CA GLU A 104 12.69 17.66 5.19
C GLU A 104 12.68 16.76 6.43
N VAL A 105 11.49 16.43 6.93
CA VAL A 105 11.33 15.59 8.12
C VAL A 105 11.79 14.15 7.87
N LEU A 106 11.52 13.60 6.68
CA LEU A 106 12.02 12.27 6.31
C LEU A 106 13.55 12.24 6.19
N SER A 107 14.16 13.30 5.63
CA SER A 107 15.62 13.44 5.55
C SER A 107 16.25 13.43 6.93
N ALA A 108 15.68 14.18 7.88
CA ALA A 108 16.14 14.19 9.26
C ALA A 108 16.04 12.81 9.92
N ALA A 109 14.91 12.11 9.74
CA ALA A 109 14.70 10.77 10.29
C ALA A 109 15.66 9.72 9.70
N LEU A 110 16.05 9.88 8.43
CA LEU A 110 17.01 9.01 7.74
C LEU A 110 18.48 9.45 7.90
N GLN A 111 18.74 10.58 8.56
CA GLN A 111 20.07 11.20 8.68
C GLN A 111 20.72 11.50 7.32
N ILE A 112 19.92 11.95 6.35
CA ILE A 112 20.35 12.35 5.01
C ILE A 112 20.27 13.88 4.91
N GLN A 113 21.21 14.51 4.21
CA GLN A 113 21.15 15.94 3.93
C GLN A 113 20.00 16.24 2.94
N PRO A 114 19.05 17.14 3.25
CA PRO A 114 17.91 17.43 2.38
C PRO A 114 18.31 17.83 0.95
N SER A 115 19.41 18.57 0.80
CA SER A 115 19.96 18.99 -0.50
C SER A 115 20.26 17.83 -1.46
N ASN A 116 20.47 16.61 -0.94
CA ASN A 116 20.67 15.42 -1.76
C ASN A 116 19.37 14.94 -2.45
N ILE A 117 18.20 15.33 -1.94
CA ILE A 117 16.90 14.84 -2.42
C ILE A 117 15.89 15.96 -2.74
N GLU A 118 16.26 17.23 -2.58
CA GLU A 118 15.45 18.40 -2.97
C GLU A 118 14.98 18.34 -4.43
N SER A 119 15.83 17.90 -5.35
CA SER A 119 15.46 17.79 -6.77
C SER A 119 14.31 16.79 -7.01
N GLN A 120 14.10 15.83 -6.09
CA GLN A 120 13.06 14.81 -6.19
C GLN A 120 11.68 15.33 -5.79
N VAL A 121 11.60 16.45 -5.06
CA VAL A 121 10.34 17.06 -4.59
C VAL A 121 9.39 17.30 -5.77
N SER A 122 9.92 17.82 -6.89
CA SER A 122 9.17 18.11 -8.11
C SER A 122 8.62 16.87 -8.83
N GLY A 123 9.11 15.67 -8.50
CA GLY A 123 8.70 14.39 -9.06
C GLY A 123 7.57 13.71 -8.29
N ILE A 124 7.24 14.20 -7.08
CA ILE A 124 6.18 13.62 -6.25
C ILE A 124 4.82 13.86 -6.91
N ARG A 125 4.01 12.80 -7.03
CA ARG A 125 2.69 12.84 -7.67
C ARG A 125 1.66 12.13 -6.82
N SER A 126 0.51 12.78 -6.62
CA SER A 126 -0.65 12.13 -6.04
C SER A 126 -1.04 10.92 -6.88
N ALA A 127 -1.33 9.82 -6.20
CA ALA A 127 -1.93 8.68 -6.86
C ALA A 127 -3.33 9.03 -7.38
N THR A 128 -3.73 8.39 -8.48
CA THR A 128 -5.06 8.58 -9.06
C THR A 128 -6.14 8.26 -8.03
N LYS A 129 -7.05 9.21 -7.79
CA LYS A 129 -8.25 8.97 -6.98
C LYS A 129 -9.33 8.36 -7.86
N HIS A 130 -9.92 7.29 -7.38
CA HIS A 130 -10.99 6.58 -8.06
C HIS A 130 -12.33 6.93 -7.41
N ASN A 131 -13.37 7.12 -8.24
CA ASN A 131 -14.74 7.17 -7.74
C ASN A 131 -15.20 5.72 -7.53
N LEU A 132 -15.31 5.32 -6.26
CA LEU A 132 -15.52 3.93 -5.87
C LEU A 132 -16.93 3.74 -5.34
N ASN A 133 -17.62 2.71 -5.84
CA ASN A 133 -18.84 2.23 -5.21
C ASN A 133 -18.45 1.24 -4.10
N THR A 134 -18.48 1.70 -2.86
CA THR A 134 -18.11 0.92 -1.67
C THR A 134 -19.27 0.10 -1.10
N THR A 135 -20.45 0.09 -1.72
CA THR A 135 -21.63 -0.65 -1.22
C THR A 135 -21.42 -2.16 -1.11
N MET A 136 -20.46 -2.71 -1.87
CA MET A 136 -20.09 -4.13 -1.84
C MET A 136 -19.00 -4.44 -0.82
N LEU A 137 -18.48 -3.45 -0.11
CA LEU A 137 -17.48 -3.62 0.94
C LEU A 137 -18.17 -3.76 2.30
N SER A 138 -17.62 -4.64 3.14
CA SER A 138 -18.06 -4.76 4.52
C SER A 138 -17.76 -3.47 5.30
N GLU A 139 -18.79 -2.83 5.86
CA GLU A 139 -18.64 -1.61 6.67
C GLU A 139 -17.71 -1.83 7.86
N SER A 140 -17.77 -3.00 8.49
CA SER A 140 -16.90 -3.32 9.63
C SER A 140 -15.43 -3.45 9.23
N LEU A 141 -15.16 -4.00 8.05
CA LEU A 141 -13.79 -4.08 7.52
C LEU A 141 -13.27 -2.69 7.14
N VAL A 142 -14.07 -1.88 6.47
CA VAL A 142 -13.72 -0.49 6.13
C VAL A 142 -13.38 0.29 7.39
N LEU A 143 -14.23 0.23 8.41
CA LEU A 143 -13.98 0.89 9.70
C LEU A 143 -12.69 0.39 10.36
N SER A 144 -12.45 -0.92 10.38
CA SER A 144 -11.22 -1.48 10.94
C SER A 144 -9.97 -0.99 10.20
N CYS A 145 -10.02 -0.92 8.87
CA CYS A 145 -8.93 -0.37 8.06
C CYS A 145 -8.69 1.12 8.33
N SER A 146 -9.76 1.91 8.44
CA SER A 146 -9.66 3.33 8.80
C SER A 146 -9.00 3.52 10.17
N ASN A 147 -9.34 2.73 11.17
CA ASN A 147 -8.71 2.79 12.49
C ASN A 147 -7.21 2.45 12.44
N ILE A 148 -6.80 1.46 11.63
CA ILE A 148 -5.38 1.16 11.40
C ILE A 148 -4.69 2.32 10.68
N HIS A 149 -5.34 2.92 9.69
CA HIS A 149 -4.82 4.07 8.97
C HIS A 149 -4.57 5.27 9.89
N GLU A 150 -5.52 5.61 10.77
CA GLU A 150 -5.37 6.67 11.76
C GLU A 150 -4.21 6.40 12.75
N GLN A 151 -4.03 5.15 13.16
CA GLN A 151 -2.87 4.75 13.97
C GLN A 151 -1.55 4.97 13.22
N LEU A 152 -1.49 4.56 11.95
CA LEU A 152 -0.31 4.79 11.10
C LEU A 152 -0.03 6.29 10.92
N GLN A 153 -1.06 7.11 10.73
CA GLN A 153 -0.91 8.56 10.66
C GLN A 153 -0.30 9.13 11.94
N THR A 154 -0.78 8.71 13.10
CA THR A 154 -0.27 9.16 14.41
C THR A 154 1.21 8.88 14.61
N ILE A 155 1.72 7.75 14.09
CA ILE A 155 3.14 7.37 14.21
C ILE A 155 3.98 7.73 12.98
N SER A 156 3.37 8.30 11.94
CA SER A 156 4.08 8.66 10.72
C SER A 156 4.95 9.88 10.93
N VAL A 157 6.12 9.86 10.29
CA VAL A 157 7.13 10.90 10.49
C VAL A 157 6.64 12.26 9.99
N ASN A 158 5.85 12.29 8.91
CA ASN A 158 5.42 13.50 8.23
C ASN A 158 4.02 13.99 8.63
N ASN A 159 3.28 13.25 9.45
CA ASN A 159 1.97 13.68 9.96
C ASN A 159 2.00 13.99 11.48
N SER A 160 3.18 13.87 12.10
CA SER A 160 3.37 14.22 13.50
C SER A 160 3.24 15.74 13.69
N GLN A 161 2.13 16.18 14.29
CA GLN A 161 2.03 17.50 14.94
C GLN A 161 2.95 17.57 16.17
N ARG A 162 4.27 17.45 15.97
CA ARG A 162 5.26 17.71 17.02
C ARG A 162 5.89 19.07 16.84
#